data_AF-A0A9W9CIF7-F1
#
_entry.id   AF-A0A9W9CIF7-F1
#
_cell.length_a   1.000
_cell.length_b   1.000
_cell.length_c   1.000
_cell.angle_alpha   90.00
_cell.angle_beta   90.00
_cell.angle_gamma   90.00
#
_symmetry.space_group_name_H-M   'P 1'
#
loop_
_entity.id
_entity.type
_entity.pdbx_description
1 polymer ?
#
loop_
_entity_poly.entity_id
_entity_poly.type
_entity_poly.pdbx_seq_one_letter_code
_entity_poly.pdbx_strand_id
1 'polypeptide(L)'
;MADQLPVDYLKTVPYLHYRAMLTEESANKDWSWSEVVPDAIIGFTPSGSGFSLAGHWAGYHQWVAIFASLNPENFKKRIFNVADSATPESMRERWAQNASFFGLKGVPPLPAASASDPKPSDFIKQHEEEWKKVGIKGVDIWNAAQLDSYGYWLTFDRHLSLQRLRDAGFDEENRPEEGWWETFKMFRRAGMIL
;
A
#
# COMPACT_ATOMS: atom_id res chain seq x y z
N MET A 1 12.01 8.20 17.18
CA MET A 1 10.55 8.48 17.20
C MET A 1 9.77 7.29 17.73
N ALA A 2 9.90 6.08 17.16
CA ALA A 2 9.16 4.89 17.66
C ALA A 2 9.45 4.57 19.14
N ASP A 3 10.65 4.88 19.62
CA ASP A 3 11.14 4.59 20.98
C ASP A 3 10.71 5.64 22.02
N GLN A 4 9.90 6.62 21.63
CA GLN A 4 9.42 7.72 22.47
C GLN A 4 7.88 7.82 22.50
N LEU A 5 7.18 6.75 22.12
CA LEU A 5 5.72 6.69 22.14
C LEU A 5 5.19 6.57 23.59
N PRO A 6 4.01 7.15 23.91
CA PRO A 6 3.41 7.03 25.24
C PRO A 6 3.18 5.58 25.66
N VAL A 7 3.37 5.27 26.95
CA VAL A 7 3.32 3.88 27.48
C VAL A 7 2.01 3.14 27.15
N ASP A 8 0.86 3.83 27.14
CA ASP A 8 -0.41 3.20 26.79
C ASP A 8 -0.59 2.99 25.28
N TYR A 9 0.11 3.77 24.44
CA TYR A 9 0.18 3.55 23.00
C TYR A 9 1.18 2.44 22.64
N LEU A 10 2.27 2.27 23.41
CA LEU A 10 3.18 1.13 23.25
C LEU A 10 2.45 -0.22 23.38
N LYS A 11 1.43 -0.30 24.24
CA LYS A 11 0.59 -1.49 24.44
C LYS A 11 -0.30 -1.83 23.23
N THR A 12 -0.55 -0.89 22.33
CA THR A 12 -1.38 -1.12 21.12
C THR A 12 -0.55 -1.41 19.86
N VAL A 13 0.78 -1.29 19.93
CA VAL A 13 1.67 -1.44 18.78
C VAL A 13 2.53 -2.72 18.90
N PRO A 14 2.24 -3.79 18.14
CA PRO A 14 2.95 -5.07 18.28
C PRO A 14 4.39 -5.01 17.71
N TYR A 15 4.68 -4.12 16.76
CA TYR A 15 5.99 -4.05 16.09
C TYR A 15 7.17 -3.88 17.05
N LEU A 16 7.01 -3.10 18.12
CA LEU A 16 8.08 -2.91 19.11
C LEU A 16 8.38 -4.18 19.91
N HIS A 17 7.36 -4.99 20.20
CA HIS A 17 7.52 -6.29 20.84
C HIS A 17 8.21 -7.30 19.90
N TYR A 18 7.85 -7.31 18.61
CA TYR A 18 8.53 -8.14 17.61
C TYR A 18 10.01 -7.74 17.43
N ARG A 19 10.34 -6.44 17.38
CA ARG A 19 11.73 -5.96 17.31
C ARG A 19 12.57 -6.41 18.51
N ALA A 20 12.01 -6.34 19.72
CA ALA A 20 12.68 -6.79 20.93
C ALA A 20 12.97 -8.31 20.88
N MET A 21 11.93 -9.11 20.59
CA MET A 21 12.02 -10.57 20.45
C MET A 21 13.04 -10.99 19.38
N LEU A 22 13.00 -10.39 18.18
CA LEU A 22 13.96 -10.67 17.12
C LEU A 22 15.40 -10.26 17.50
N THR A 23 15.57 -9.23 18.32
CA THR A 23 16.89 -8.77 18.80
C THR A 23 17.50 -9.74 19.81
N GLU A 24 16.67 -10.29 20.71
CA GLU A 24 17.05 -11.30 21.69
C GLU A 24 17.39 -12.64 21.00
N GLU A 25 16.48 -13.15 20.16
CA GLU A 25 16.65 -14.42 19.43
C GLU A 25 17.88 -14.43 18.50
N SER A 26 18.22 -13.28 17.90
CA SER A 26 19.40 -13.13 17.03
C SER A 26 20.71 -12.80 17.76
N ALA A 27 20.73 -12.68 19.10
CA ALA A 27 21.88 -12.14 19.83
C ALA A 27 23.18 -12.95 19.65
N ASN A 28 23.07 -14.28 19.44
CA ASN A 28 24.19 -15.20 19.26
C ASN A 28 23.91 -16.19 18.10
N LYS A 29 23.43 -15.69 16.97
CA LYS A 29 23.08 -16.48 15.78
C LYS A 29 23.75 -15.90 14.52
N ASP A 30 23.91 -16.74 13.51
CA ASP A 30 24.43 -16.33 12.19
C ASP A 30 23.40 -15.56 11.34
N TRP A 31 22.16 -15.42 11.82
CA TRP A 31 21.11 -14.62 11.20
C TRP A 31 20.82 -13.35 12.01
N SER A 32 20.33 -12.33 11.33
CA SER A 32 19.82 -11.11 11.96
C SER A 32 18.52 -10.65 11.29
N TRP A 33 17.90 -9.61 11.83
CA TRP A 33 16.65 -9.06 11.31
C TRP A 33 16.86 -7.65 10.73
N SER A 34 15.96 -7.26 9.83
CA SER A 34 15.76 -5.87 9.40
C SER A 34 14.27 -5.66 9.20
N GLU A 35 13.74 -4.48 9.50
CA GLU A 35 12.32 -4.18 9.32
C GLU A 35 12.11 -3.26 8.12
N VAL A 36 11.31 -3.73 7.16
CA VAL A 36 10.74 -2.92 6.09
C VAL A 36 9.39 -2.37 6.56
N VAL A 37 9.29 -1.04 6.57
CA VAL A 37 8.06 -0.29 6.88
C VAL A 37 7.52 0.26 5.57
N PRO A 38 6.58 -0.46 4.91
CA PRO A 38 6.07 -0.06 3.62
C PRO A 38 5.11 1.13 3.73
N ASP A 39 5.02 1.93 2.68
CA ASP A 39 3.81 2.70 2.38
C ASP A 39 2.62 1.75 2.04
N ALA A 40 1.49 2.31 1.66
CA ALA A 40 0.35 1.54 1.19
C ALA A 40 0.69 0.73 -0.08
N ILE A 41 0.52 -0.58 0.01
CA ILE A 41 0.98 -1.56 -0.99
C ILE A 41 -0.01 -1.67 -2.17
N ILE A 42 0.53 -1.68 -3.40
CA ILE A 42 -0.17 -1.78 -4.70
C ILE A 42 0.36 -3.03 -5.47
N GLY A 43 -0.48 -3.90 -6.06
CA GLY A 43 -0.09 -5.08 -6.90
C GLY A 43 -1.19 -6.17 -7.21
N PHE A 44 -0.89 -7.47 -7.50
CA PHE A 44 -1.87 -8.58 -7.82
C PHE A 44 -1.60 -10.04 -7.26
N THR A 45 -2.17 -10.51 -6.13
CA THR A 45 -2.20 -11.95 -5.76
C THR A 45 -3.37 -12.66 -6.43
N PRO A 46 -3.16 -13.91 -6.89
CA PRO A 46 -4.24 -14.74 -7.41
C PRO A 46 -5.34 -15.10 -6.39
N SER A 47 -5.01 -15.12 -5.09
CA SER A 47 -5.96 -15.40 -3.99
C SER A 47 -6.63 -14.15 -3.41
N GLY A 48 -6.14 -12.96 -3.80
CA GLY A 48 -6.41 -11.68 -3.15
C GLY A 48 -6.13 -11.64 -1.64
N SER A 49 -6.44 -10.49 -1.02
CA SER A 49 -6.45 -10.27 0.43
C SER A 49 -7.16 -8.95 0.72
N GLY A 50 -7.68 -8.80 1.94
CA GLY A 50 -8.38 -7.59 2.38
C GLY A 50 -7.51 -6.35 2.60
N PHE A 51 -6.18 -6.46 2.51
CA PHE A 51 -5.22 -5.39 2.85
C PHE A 51 -4.55 -4.68 1.65
N SER A 52 -5.11 -4.81 0.44
CA SER A 52 -4.63 -4.09 -0.75
C SER A 52 -5.55 -2.98 -1.22
N LEU A 53 -4.93 -1.87 -1.64
CA LEU A 53 -5.56 -0.80 -2.41
C LEU A 53 -5.57 -1.09 -3.92
N ALA A 54 -4.56 -1.83 -4.39
CA ALA A 54 -4.68 -2.68 -5.58
C ALA A 54 -4.00 -4.02 -5.27
N GLY A 55 -4.73 -5.10 -5.55
CA GLY A 55 -4.66 -6.43 -4.96
C GLY A 55 -3.39 -7.31 -4.91
N HIS A 56 -2.20 -6.90 -4.41
CA HIS A 56 -1.02 -7.70 -3.92
C HIS A 56 0.10 -8.28 -4.85
N TRP A 57 1.06 -7.47 -5.28
CA TRP A 57 2.44 -7.84 -5.65
C TRP A 57 3.26 -6.60 -5.33
N ALA A 58 3.77 -6.58 -4.10
CA ALA A 58 4.52 -5.48 -3.54
C ALA A 58 5.94 -5.43 -4.15
N GLY A 59 6.06 -5.27 -5.48
CA GLY A 59 7.30 -5.54 -6.23
C GLY A 59 8.51 -4.82 -5.64
N TYR A 60 8.37 -3.51 -5.44
CA TYR A 60 9.38 -2.66 -4.82
C TYR A 60 9.73 -3.08 -3.37
N HIS A 61 8.73 -3.46 -2.56
CA HIS A 61 8.96 -3.93 -1.18
C HIS A 61 9.64 -5.30 -1.12
N GLN A 62 9.37 -6.20 -2.08
CA GLN A 62 10.07 -7.48 -2.21
C GLN A 62 11.53 -7.26 -2.61
N TRP A 63 11.80 -6.31 -3.52
CA TRP A 63 13.16 -5.96 -3.93
C TRP A 63 13.96 -5.40 -2.76
N VAL A 64 13.40 -4.50 -1.94
CA VAL A 64 14.08 -4.05 -0.70
C VAL A 64 14.33 -5.18 0.28
N ALA A 65 13.40 -6.13 0.46
CA ALA A 65 13.61 -7.27 1.36
C ALA A 65 14.74 -8.20 0.87
N ILE A 66 14.82 -8.46 -0.44
CA ILE A 66 15.91 -9.21 -1.07
C ILE A 66 17.23 -8.45 -0.92
N PHE A 67 17.25 -7.15 -1.24
CA PHE A 67 18.43 -6.30 -1.14
C PHE A 67 18.96 -6.23 0.30
N ALA A 68 18.09 -6.06 1.30
CA ALA A 68 18.43 -6.07 2.71
C ALA A 68 19.06 -7.41 3.15
N SER A 69 18.53 -8.53 2.66
CA SER A 69 19.06 -9.87 2.94
C SER A 69 20.46 -10.10 2.34
N LEU A 70 20.75 -9.47 1.19
CA LEU A 70 22.06 -9.54 0.52
C LEU A 70 23.08 -8.52 1.04
N ASN A 71 22.64 -7.49 1.77
CA ASN A 71 23.49 -6.41 2.31
C ASN A 71 23.42 -6.33 3.86
N PRO A 72 23.63 -7.44 4.61
CA PRO A 72 23.34 -7.51 6.04
C PRO A 72 24.11 -6.48 6.88
N GLU A 73 25.33 -6.10 6.49
CA GLU A 73 26.12 -5.09 7.21
C GLU A 73 25.43 -3.72 7.28
N ASN A 74 24.71 -3.33 6.22
CA ASN A 74 23.97 -2.08 6.19
C ASN A 74 22.55 -2.20 6.78
N PHE A 75 21.96 -3.40 6.85
CA PHE A 75 20.54 -3.58 7.19
C PHE A 75 20.26 -4.21 8.57
N LYS A 76 21.23 -4.94 9.17
CA LYS A 76 21.04 -5.66 10.44
C LYS A 76 20.58 -4.74 11.58
N LYS A 77 19.55 -5.19 12.30
CA LYS A 77 18.91 -4.54 13.46
C LYS A 77 18.47 -3.08 13.19
N ARG A 78 18.11 -2.77 11.93
CA ARG A 78 17.65 -1.45 11.48
C ARG A 78 16.24 -1.52 10.87
N ILE A 79 15.59 -0.37 10.83
CA ILE A 79 14.22 -0.15 10.33
C ILE A 79 14.30 0.82 9.14
N PHE A 80 13.65 0.50 8.03
CA PHE A 80 13.68 1.26 6.79
C PHE A 80 12.27 1.57 6.31
N ASN A 81 11.97 2.85 6.08
CA ASN A 81 10.77 3.22 5.33
C ASN A 81 10.97 2.81 3.86
N VAL A 82 9.93 2.32 3.22
CA VAL A 82 9.95 1.92 1.81
C VAL A 82 8.70 2.47 1.12
N ALA A 83 8.88 3.28 0.09
CA ALA A 83 7.83 3.83 -0.77
C ALA A 83 8.38 3.98 -2.19
N ASP A 84 7.52 3.87 -3.20
CA ASP A 84 7.92 3.92 -4.62
C ASP A 84 8.65 5.21 -5.00
N SER A 85 8.37 6.32 -4.30
CA SER A 85 8.93 7.66 -4.53
C SER A 85 9.30 8.34 -3.20
N ALA A 86 10.39 9.11 -3.20
CA ALA A 86 10.76 9.99 -2.08
C ALA A 86 9.92 11.28 -2.05
N THR A 87 9.30 11.64 -3.17
CA THR A 87 8.36 12.76 -3.26
C THR A 87 6.95 12.25 -2.91
N PRO A 88 6.28 12.80 -1.88
CA PRO A 88 4.90 12.47 -1.56
C PRO A 88 3.97 13.03 -2.65
N GLU A 89 2.85 12.35 -2.89
CA GLU A 89 1.87 12.70 -3.91
C GLU A 89 0.47 12.60 -3.32
N SER A 90 -0.38 13.56 -3.68
CA SER A 90 -1.77 13.62 -3.21
C SER A 90 -2.70 12.69 -3.98
N MET A 91 -3.78 12.26 -3.33
CA MET A 91 -4.82 11.48 -4.01
C MET A 91 -5.44 12.21 -5.22
N ARG A 92 -5.39 13.56 -5.24
CA ARG A 92 -5.87 14.38 -6.37
C ARG A 92 -5.04 14.17 -7.63
N GLU A 93 -3.73 14.07 -7.49
CA GLU A 93 -2.79 13.82 -8.59
C GLU A 93 -2.89 12.35 -9.04
N ARG A 94 -2.83 11.44 -8.07
CA ARG A 94 -2.95 9.98 -8.29
C ARG A 94 -4.25 9.58 -8.97
N TRP A 95 -5.38 10.20 -8.63
CA TRP A 95 -6.67 9.90 -9.25
C TRP A 95 -6.69 10.23 -10.74
N ALA A 96 -6.03 11.32 -11.16
CA ALA A 96 -5.92 11.69 -12.56
C ALA A 96 -5.11 10.65 -13.36
N GLN A 97 -3.98 10.19 -12.81
CA GLN A 97 -3.14 9.15 -13.41
C GLN A 97 -3.89 7.81 -13.50
N ASN A 98 -4.54 7.38 -12.41
CA ASN A 98 -5.27 6.11 -12.38
C ASN A 98 -6.46 6.12 -13.35
N ALA A 99 -7.25 7.20 -13.40
CA ALA A 99 -8.34 7.34 -14.37
C ALA A 99 -7.84 7.29 -15.82
N SER A 100 -6.68 7.90 -16.12
CA SER A 100 -6.14 7.94 -17.48
C SER A 100 -5.79 6.56 -18.06
N PHE A 101 -5.43 5.59 -17.21
CA PHE A 101 -5.19 4.19 -17.63
C PHE A 101 -6.44 3.56 -18.28
N PHE A 102 -7.63 3.96 -17.82
CA PHE A 102 -8.93 3.51 -18.33
C PHE A 102 -9.48 4.41 -19.45
N GLY A 103 -8.70 5.37 -19.96
CA GLY A 103 -9.15 6.38 -20.91
C GLY A 103 -10.11 7.41 -20.31
N LEU A 104 -10.22 7.48 -18.97
CA LEU A 104 -11.10 8.39 -18.25
C LEU A 104 -10.36 9.67 -17.84
N LYS A 105 -11.10 10.78 -17.73
CA LYS A 105 -10.59 12.03 -17.17
C LYS A 105 -10.86 12.07 -15.67
N GLY A 106 -9.84 11.80 -14.86
CA GLY A 106 -9.91 12.03 -13.42
C GLY A 106 -10.13 13.51 -13.10
N VAL A 107 -11.00 13.78 -12.13
CA VAL A 107 -11.34 15.13 -11.66
C VAL A 107 -11.08 15.25 -10.16
N PRO A 108 -10.70 16.45 -9.67
CA PRO A 108 -10.56 16.68 -8.23
C PRO A 108 -11.90 16.52 -7.50
N PRO A 109 -11.89 16.25 -6.17
CA PRO A 109 -13.08 16.36 -5.36
C PRO A 109 -13.63 17.79 -5.40
N LEU A 110 -14.96 17.91 -5.30
CA LEU A 110 -15.65 19.21 -5.26
C LEU A 110 -15.17 20.05 -4.05
N PRO A 111 -15.17 21.39 -4.13
CA PRO A 111 -14.79 22.25 -2.99
C PRO A 111 -15.66 22.04 -1.73
N ALA A 112 -16.89 21.53 -1.89
CA ALA A 112 -17.82 21.24 -0.81
C ALA A 112 -17.87 19.74 -0.42
N ALA A 113 -16.96 18.90 -0.94
CA ALA A 113 -16.95 17.48 -0.65
C ALA A 113 -16.66 17.18 0.83
N SER A 114 -17.32 16.17 1.38
CA SER A 114 -17.32 15.84 2.80
C SER A 114 -17.05 14.35 3.06
N ALA A 115 -16.46 14.05 4.22
CA ALA A 115 -16.37 12.68 4.73
C ALA A 115 -17.76 12.07 5.03
N SER A 116 -18.85 12.86 5.01
CA SER A 116 -20.24 12.38 5.09
C SER A 116 -20.91 12.13 3.75
N ASP A 117 -20.26 12.42 2.62
CA ASP A 117 -20.84 12.20 1.29
C ASP A 117 -21.03 10.70 0.99
N PRO A 118 -21.99 10.33 0.10
CA PRO A 118 -22.25 8.94 -0.29
C PRO A 118 -20.98 8.19 -0.68
N LYS A 119 -20.86 6.95 -0.18
CA LYS A 119 -19.63 6.17 -0.35
C LYS A 119 -19.63 5.35 -1.65
N PRO A 120 -18.45 4.94 -2.15
CA PRO A 120 -18.36 3.99 -3.25
C PRO A 120 -19.21 2.74 -3.04
N SER A 121 -19.30 2.21 -1.81
CA SER A 121 -20.18 1.06 -1.54
C SER A 121 -21.67 1.38 -1.69
N ASP A 122 -22.10 2.61 -1.45
CA ASP A 122 -23.51 3.02 -1.63
C ASP A 122 -23.87 3.09 -3.10
N PHE A 123 -22.97 3.60 -3.94
CA PHE A 123 -23.12 3.56 -5.39
C PHE A 123 -23.18 2.12 -5.91
N ILE A 124 -22.27 1.24 -5.47
CA ILE A 124 -22.26 -0.18 -5.88
C ILE A 124 -23.58 -0.87 -5.52
N LYS A 125 -24.10 -0.67 -4.29
CA LYS A 125 -25.40 -1.23 -3.85
C LYS A 125 -26.57 -0.70 -4.68
N GLN A 126 -26.61 0.60 -4.96
CA GLN A 126 -27.70 1.22 -5.74
C GLN A 126 -27.82 0.65 -7.16
N HIS A 127 -26.70 0.23 -7.75
CA HIS A 127 -26.65 -0.31 -9.10
C HIS A 127 -26.62 -1.86 -9.17
N GLU A 128 -26.72 -2.59 -8.04
CA GLU A 128 -26.51 -4.06 -7.96
C GLU A 128 -27.26 -4.87 -9.03
N GLU A 129 -28.53 -4.51 -9.28
CA GLU A 129 -29.39 -5.18 -10.29
C GLU A 129 -28.94 -4.96 -11.74
N GLU A 130 -28.14 -3.93 -12.02
CA GLU A 130 -27.54 -3.70 -13.34
C GLU A 130 -26.32 -4.59 -13.55
N TRP A 131 -25.47 -4.71 -12.52
CA TRP A 131 -24.31 -5.63 -12.52
C TRP A 131 -24.74 -7.10 -12.71
N LYS A 132 -25.81 -7.53 -12.04
CA LYS A 132 -26.40 -8.88 -12.21
C LYS A 132 -26.80 -9.17 -13.66
N LYS A 133 -27.40 -8.20 -14.36
CA LYS A 133 -27.87 -8.36 -15.76
C LYS A 133 -26.73 -8.57 -16.75
N VAL A 134 -25.57 -7.95 -16.52
CA VAL A 134 -24.36 -8.14 -17.35
C VAL A 134 -23.52 -9.35 -16.94
N GLY A 135 -24.04 -10.21 -16.05
CA GLY A 135 -23.35 -11.41 -15.57
C GLY A 135 -22.21 -11.15 -14.58
N ILE A 136 -22.02 -9.89 -14.16
CA ILE A 136 -21.08 -9.56 -13.10
C ILE A 136 -21.69 -9.98 -11.78
N LYS A 137 -21.14 -11.04 -11.19
CA LYS A 137 -21.44 -11.45 -9.82
C LYS A 137 -20.92 -10.35 -8.90
N GLY A 138 -21.83 -9.51 -8.38
CA GLY A 138 -21.51 -8.25 -7.69
C GLY A 138 -20.72 -8.33 -6.38
N VAL A 139 -20.04 -9.45 -6.10
CA VAL A 139 -19.28 -9.72 -4.86
C VAL A 139 -17.94 -10.44 -5.12
N ASP A 140 -17.56 -10.75 -6.37
CA ASP A 140 -16.17 -11.12 -6.69
C ASP A 140 -15.22 -9.88 -6.61
N ILE A 141 -15.80 -8.69 -6.43
CA ILE A 141 -15.12 -7.50 -5.93
C ILE A 141 -15.22 -7.51 -4.40
N TRP A 142 -14.07 -7.74 -3.76
CA TRP A 142 -13.80 -7.66 -2.33
C TRP A 142 -14.68 -6.65 -1.59
N ASN A 143 -15.63 -7.17 -0.79
CA ASN A 143 -16.46 -6.49 0.22
C ASN A 143 -16.57 -4.97 0.00
N ALA A 144 -17.61 -4.47 -0.67
CA ALA A 144 -17.69 -3.04 -1.02
C ALA A 144 -17.50 -2.06 0.16
N ALA A 145 -17.85 -2.44 1.40
CA ALA A 145 -17.60 -1.62 2.60
C ALA A 145 -16.10 -1.49 2.98
N GLN A 146 -15.24 -2.38 2.46
CA GLN A 146 -13.79 -2.32 2.56
C GLN A 146 -13.21 -1.20 1.69
N LEU A 147 -13.82 -0.91 0.53
CA LEU A 147 -13.45 0.28 -0.26
C LEU A 147 -13.71 1.58 0.52
N ASP A 148 -14.79 1.61 1.31
CA ASP A 148 -15.11 2.75 2.17
C ASP A 148 -14.13 2.88 3.34
N SER A 149 -13.70 1.78 3.95
CA SER A 149 -12.70 1.80 5.04
C SER A 149 -11.31 2.24 4.54
N TYR A 150 -11.00 2.01 3.26
CA TYR A 150 -9.83 2.59 2.61
C TYR A 150 -9.91 4.10 2.42
N GLY A 151 -11.10 4.68 2.32
CA GLY A 151 -11.29 6.11 2.06
C GLY A 151 -10.55 7.02 3.05
N TYR A 152 -10.43 6.60 4.33
CA TYR A 152 -9.65 7.35 5.33
C TYR A 152 -8.18 7.51 4.93
N TRP A 153 -7.55 6.44 4.43
CA TRP A 153 -6.15 6.41 3.99
C TRP A 153 -5.90 7.22 2.71
N LEU A 154 -6.93 7.82 2.12
CA LEU A 154 -6.83 8.68 0.94
C LEU A 154 -7.05 10.17 1.27
N THR A 155 -7.24 10.52 2.55
CA THR A 155 -7.51 11.90 2.99
C THR A 155 -6.26 12.71 3.36
N PHE A 156 -5.08 12.11 3.37
CA PHE A 156 -3.82 12.74 3.72
C PHE A 156 -2.64 12.15 2.95
N ASP A 157 -1.61 12.95 2.74
CA ASP A 157 -0.40 12.57 2.03
C ASP A 157 0.56 11.86 2.99
N ARG A 158 1.11 10.71 2.58
CA ARG A 158 2.04 9.93 3.43
C ARG A 158 3.47 10.36 3.18
N HIS A 159 4.00 11.16 4.09
CA HIS A 159 5.39 11.62 4.07
C HIS A 159 6.31 10.57 4.71
N LEU A 160 6.99 9.77 3.89
CA LEU A 160 8.01 8.80 4.33
C LEU A 160 9.39 9.24 3.85
N SER A 161 10.33 9.44 4.79
CA SER A 161 11.73 9.68 4.43
C SER A 161 12.40 8.38 4.00
N LEU A 162 12.83 8.31 2.74
CA LEU A 162 13.62 7.20 2.19
C LEU A 162 15.12 7.35 2.41
N GLN A 163 15.59 8.47 3.00
CA GLN A 163 17.03 8.78 3.12
C GLN A 163 17.85 7.60 3.67
N ARG A 164 17.38 6.95 4.73
CA ARG A 164 18.07 5.81 5.35
C ARG A 164 18.22 4.59 4.42
N LEU A 165 17.28 4.40 3.50
CA LEU A 165 17.30 3.32 2.50
C LEU A 165 18.31 3.64 1.39
N ARG A 166 18.34 4.91 0.94
CA ARG A 166 19.37 5.44 0.02
C ARG A 166 20.77 5.35 0.63
N ASP A 167 20.95 5.81 1.87
CA ASP A 167 22.21 5.71 2.65
C ASP A 167 22.71 4.26 2.83
N ALA A 168 21.83 3.27 2.69
CA ALA A 168 22.16 1.85 2.79
C ALA A 168 22.49 1.19 1.43
N GLY A 169 22.40 1.95 0.33
CA GLY A 169 22.77 1.56 -1.03
C GLY A 169 21.60 1.13 -1.94
N PHE A 170 20.35 1.32 -1.52
CA PHE A 170 19.17 1.00 -2.34
C PHE A 170 18.59 2.29 -2.92
N ASP A 171 18.96 2.61 -4.17
CA ASP A 171 18.61 3.87 -4.85
C ASP A 171 17.53 3.73 -5.94
N GLU A 172 16.91 2.55 -6.08
CA GLU A 172 15.80 2.35 -7.02
C GLU A 172 14.57 3.19 -6.63
N GLU A 173 13.88 3.75 -7.62
CA GLU A 173 12.67 4.55 -7.45
C GLU A 173 11.76 4.33 -8.66
N ASN A 174 10.46 4.17 -8.44
CA ASN A 174 9.46 3.99 -9.50
C ASN A 174 8.67 5.29 -9.67
N ARG A 175 8.12 5.53 -10.87
CA ARG A 175 7.18 6.65 -11.02
C ARG A 175 5.85 6.30 -10.30
N PRO A 176 5.16 7.26 -9.64
CA PRO A 176 3.97 6.97 -8.86
C PRO A 176 2.86 6.22 -9.62
N GLU A 177 2.71 6.48 -10.92
CA GLU A 177 1.73 5.80 -11.76
C GLU A 177 2.14 4.37 -12.16
N GLU A 178 3.42 4.03 -12.18
CA GLU A 178 3.91 2.75 -12.72
C GLU A 178 3.48 1.56 -11.86
N GLY A 179 3.56 1.69 -10.52
CA GLY A 179 3.07 0.66 -9.60
C GLY A 179 1.58 0.35 -9.79
N TRP A 180 0.75 1.38 -10.00
CA TRP A 180 -0.67 1.23 -10.30
C TRP A 180 -0.92 0.65 -11.69
N TRP A 181 -0.23 1.14 -12.71
CA TRP A 181 -0.44 0.72 -14.10
C TRP A 181 0.03 -0.70 -14.36
N GLU A 182 1.17 -1.15 -13.79
CA GLU A 182 1.57 -2.56 -13.85
C GLU A 182 0.55 -3.45 -13.13
N THR A 183 0.04 -3.00 -11.99
CA THR A 183 -1.04 -3.71 -11.29
C THR A 183 -2.29 -3.87 -12.15
N PHE A 184 -2.76 -2.79 -12.79
CA PHE A 184 -3.91 -2.84 -13.68
C PHE A 184 -3.64 -3.72 -14.91
N LYS A 185 -2.42 -3.71 -15.47
CA LYS A 185 -2.02 -4.66 -16.54
C LYS A 185 -2.08 -6.12 -16.05
N MET A 186 -1.69 -6.40 -14.81
CA MET A 186 -1.79 -7.74 -14.22
C MET A 186 -3.26 -8.16 -14.03
N PHE A 187 -4.12 -7.29 -13.52
CA PHE A 187 -5.57 -7.55 -13.44
C PHE A 187 -6.20 -7.82 -14.80
N ARG A 188 -5.83 -7.07 -15.84
CA ARG A 188 -6.29 -7.31 -17.22
C ARG A 188 -5.83 -8.68 -17.72
N ARG A 189 -4.57 -9.03 -17.49
CA ARG A 189 -4.02 -10.36 -17.84
C ARG A 189 -4.68 -11.50 -17.05
N ALA A 190 -5.19 -11.23 -15.85
CA ALA A 190 -5.95 -12.17 -15.04
C ALA A 190 -7.47 -12.21 -15.37
N GLY A 191 -7.95 -11.38 -16.30
CA GLY A 191 -9.36 -11.28 -16.65
C GLY A 191 -10.24 -10.62 -15.59
N MET A 192 -9.65 -9.91 -14.62
CA MET A 192 -10.37 -9.23 -13.54
C MET A 192 -10.91 -7.85 -13.93
N ILE A 193 -10.26 -7.21 -14.91
CA ILE A 193 -10.70 -5.94 -15.53
C ILE A 193 -10.50 -6.01 -17.05
N LEU A 194 -11.18 -5.11 -17.78
CA LEU A 194 -11.08 -4.97 -19.24
C LEU A 194 -9.75 -4.35 -19.68
#